data_AF-A0A7V9ZW28-F1
#
_entry.id   AF-A0A7V9ZW28-F1
#
_cell.length_a   1.000
_cell.length_b   1.000
_cell.length_c   1.000
_cell.angle_alpha   90.00
_cell.angle_beta   90.00
_cell.angle_gamma   90.00
#
_symmetry.space_group_name_H-M   'P 1'
#
loop_
_entity.id
_entity.type
_entity.pdbx_description
1 polymer ?
#
loop_
_entity_poly.entity_id
_entity_poly.type
_entity_poly.pdbx_seq_one_letter_code
_entity_poly.pdbx_strand_id
1 'polypeptide(L)'
;MSLRRVSVVLALTVAFAGLVALGIALLVTSPGDEVNRVFSLWIYQALVVLSVAIAAARAISVRRDRLAWSVIAFSLACSAFAEIYYEAFEPEAYPSIADVAWLAFYPVLYVGMVLLVRKRARSIAACDAYIAMTSSRPFRLPRSSEDALAELERAAGTQFDPNVVRVLAANVRDGQEAEDAA
;
A
#
# COMPACT_ATOMS: atom_id res chain seq x y z
N MET A 1 -25.48 -8.49 -0.16
CA MET A 1 -24.20 -7.87 -0.60
C MET A 1 -23.67 -7.07 0.59
N SER A 2 -22.49 -7.36 1.15
CA SER A 2 -22.05 -6.68 2.39
C SER A 2 -21.91 -5.17 2.17
N LEU A 3 -22.33 -4.33 3.14
CA LEU A 3 -22.27 -2.87 3.03
C LEU A 3 -20.89 -2.37 2.55
N ARG A 4 -19.81 -3.05 2.97
CA ARG A 4 -18.45 -2.80 2.50
C ARG A 4 -18.26 -2.91 0.99
N ARG A 5 -18.86 -3.91 0.33
CA ARG A 5 -18.74 -4.08 -1.13
C ARG A 5 -19.44 -2.95 -1.88
N VAL A 6 -20.63 -2.54 -1.40
CA VAL A 6 -21.38 -1.45 -2.01
C VAL A 6 -20.62 -0.13 -1.90
N SER A 7 -20.05 0.18 -0.73
CA SER A 7 -19.24 1.39 -0.54
C SER A 7 -17.98 1.41 -1.41
N VAL A 8 -17.31 0.27 -1.57
CA VAL A 8 -16.11 0.17 -2.42
C VAL A 8 -16.47 0.36 -3.90
N VAL A 9 -17.52 -0.30 -4.37
CA VAL A 9 -17.96 -0.16 -5.77
C VAL A 9 -18.37 1.29 -6.05
N LEU A 10 -19.14 1.91 -5.16
CA LEU A 10 -19.52 3.32 -5.29
C LEU A 10 -18.30 4.24 -5.37
N ALA A 11 -17.32 4.06 -4.47
CA ALA A 11 -16.11 4.86 -4.48
C ALA A 11 -15.31 4.71 -5.78
N LEU A 12 -15.19 3.48 -6.30
CA LEU A 12 -14.52 3.21 -7.57
C LEU A 12 -15.27 3.83 -8.76
N THR A 13 -16.59 3.74 -8.78
CA THR A 13 -17.41 4.37 -9.83
C THR A 13 -17.26 5.88 -9.82
N VAL A 14 -17.28 6.52 -8.65
CA VAL A 14 -17.07 7.97 -8.50
C VAL A 14 -15.66 8.35 -8.98
N ALA A 15 -14.63 7.60 -8.57
CA ALA A 15 -13.26 7.85 -9.02
C ALA A 15 -13.11 7.71 -10.54
N PHE A 16 -13.72 6.67 -11.14
CA PHE A 16 -13.70 6.46 -12.58
C PHE A 16 -14.44 7.57 -13.34
N ALA A 17 -15.63 7.97 -12.87
CA ALA A 17 -16.36 9.09 -13.45
C ALA A 17 -15.56 10.40 -13.36
N GLY A 18 -14.87 10.63 -12.24
CA GLY A 18 -13.95 11.77 -12.07
C GLY A 18 -12.78 11.73 -13.04
N LEU A 19 -12.18 10.56 -13.28
CA LEU A 19 -11.09 10.38 -14.26
C LEU A 19 -11.57 10.66 -15.70
N VAL A 20 -12.76 10.18 -16.06
CA VAL A 20 -13.36 10.44 -17.37
C VAL A 20 -13.67 11.93 -17.54
N ALA A 21 -14.22 12.58 -16.52
CA ALA A 21 -14.48 14.02 -16.54
C ALA A 21 -13.19 14.84 -16.69
N LEU A 22 -12.12 14.47 -15.96
CA LEU A 22 -10.78 15.04 -16.11
C LEU A 22 -10.26 14.85 -17.54
N GLY A 23 -10.37 13.63 -18.10
CA GLY A 23 -9.93 13.33 -19.47
C GLY A 23 -10.66 14.16 -20.53
N ILE A 24 -11.98 14.35 -20.37
CA ILE A 24 -12.77 15.23 -21.24
C ILE A 24 -12.35 16.68 -21.08
N ALA A 25 -12.15 17.16 -19.85
CA ALA A 25 -11.69 18.53 -19.59
C ALA A 25 -10.36 18.80 -20.32
N LEU A 26 -9.37 17.92 -20.18
CA LEU A 26 -8.08 18.04 -20.85
C LEU A 26 -8.15 18.03 -22.38
N LEU A 27 -9.15 17.36 -22.98
CA LEU A 27 -9.34 17.31 -24.43
C LEU A 27 -10.06 18.56 -24.97
N VAL A 28 -10.84 19.24 -24.13
CA VAL A 28 -11.70 20.35 -24.52
C VAL A 28 -11.08 21.71 -24.16
N THR A 29 -10.23 21.77 -23.14
CA THR A 29 -9.60 23.00 -22.68
C THR A 29 -8.20 23.19 -23.24
N SER A 30 -7.85 24.42 -23.60
CA SER A 30 -6.51 24.82 -24.03
C SER A 30 -5.71 25.46 -22.89
N PRO A 31 -4.36 25.43 -22.95
CA PRO A 31 -3.51 26.18 -22.02
C PRO A 31 -3.78 27.68 -22.16
N GLY A 32 -4.48 28.26 -21.18
CA GLY A 32 -4.87 29.68 -21.15
C GLY A 32 -6.37 29.92 -20.89
N ASP A 33 -7.21 28.89 -21.02
CA ASP A 33 -8.64 29.01 -20.73
C ASP A 33 -8.91 29.16 -19.23
N GLU A 34 -9.87 30.01 -18.86
CA GLU A 34 -10.26 30.19 -17.45
C GLU A 34 -10.71 28.89 -16.78
N VAL A 35 -11.36 28.00 -17.55
CA VAL A 35 -11.79 26.68 -17.09
C VAL A 35 -10.59 25.82 -16.70
N ASN A 36 -9.53 25.83 -17.53
CA ASN A 36 -8.29 25.10 -17.25
C ASN A 36 -7.60 25.65 -16.00
N ARG A 37 -7.63 26.98 -15.82
CA ARG A 37 -7.06 27.64 -14.65
C ARG A 37 -7.80 27.27 -13.36
N VAL A 38 -9.14 27.28 -13.37
CA VAL A 38 -9.94 26.84 -12.22
C VAL A 38 -9.66 25.37 -11.90
N PHE A 39 -9.57 24.53 -12.93
CA PHE A 39 -9.30 23.12 -12.77
C PHE A 39 -7.93 22.87 -12.11
N SER A 40 -6.88 23.49 -12.64
CA SER A 40 -5.50 23.30 -12.18
C SER A 40 -5.27 23.89 -10.79
N LEU A 41 -5.77 25.10 -10.52
CA LEU A 41 -5.58 25.78 -9.23
C LEU A 41 -6.39 25.17 -8.08
N TRP A 42 -7.65 24.81 -8.35
CA TRP A 42 -8.57 24.41 -7.28
C TRP A 42 -8.80 22.91 -7.25
N ILE A 43 -9.21 22.32 -8.38
CA ILE A 43 -9.65 20.92 -8.40
C ILE A 43 -8.45 19.98 -8.26
N TYR A 44 -7.43 20.17 -9.10
CA TYR A 44 -6.22 19.35 -9.07
C TYR A 44 -5.52 19.43 -7.70
N GLN A 45 -5.28 20.65 -7.20
CA GLN A 45 -4.63 20.84 -5.90
C GLN A 45 -5.46 20.26 -4.75
N ALA A 46 -6.79 20.42 -4.76
CA ALA A 46 -7.65 19.82 -3.75
C ALA A 46 -7.57 18.29 -3.77
N LEU A 47 -7.52 17.66 -4.94
CA LEU A 47 -7.36 16.21 -5.07
C LEU A 47 -6.00 15.74 -4.54
N VAL A 48 -4.93 16.46 -4.85
CA VAL A 48 -3.59 16.17 -4.36
C VAL A 48 -3.54 16.27 -2.83
N VAL A 49 -4.03 17.36 -2.23
CA VAL A 49 -4.09 17.53 -0.77
C VAL A 49 -4.99 16.49 -0.11
N LEU A 50 -6.12 16.15 -0.73
CA LEU A 50 -7.01 15.09 -0.26
C LEU A 50 -6.30 13.73 -0.24
N SER A 51 -5.48 13.43 -1.24
CA SER A 51 -4.69 12.18 -1.26
C SER A 51 -3.72 12.10 -0.08
N VAL A 52 -3.07 13.21 0.27
CA VAL A 52 -2.19 13.33 1.45
C VAL A 52 -3.01 13.10 2.72
N ALA A 53 -4.17 13.75 2.84
CA ALA A 53 -5.04 13.62 4.01
C ALA A 53 -5.54 12.19 4.21
N ILE A 54 -5.94 11.50 3.14
CA ILE A 54 -6.36 10.09 3.19
C ILE A 54 -5.20 9.19 3.63
N ALA A 55 -4.01 9.38 3.06
CA ALA A 55 -2.83 8.61 3.43
C ALA A 55 -2.43 8.84 4.90
N ALA A 56 -2.46 10.10 5.37
CA ALA A 56 -2.18 10.47 6.75
C ALA A 56 -3.24 9.93 7.73
N ALA A 57 -4.53 10.05 7.41
CA ALA A 57 -5.62 9.48 8.19
C ALA A 57 -5.45 7.96 8.34
N ARG A 58 -5.01 7.28 7.28
CA ARG A 58 -4.72 5.84 7.31
C ARG A 58 -3.49 5.52 8.16
N ALA A 59 -2.45 6.35 8.12
CA ALA A 59 -1.27 6.21 8.96
C ALA A 59 -1.64 6.25 10.46
N ILE A 60 -2.57 7.13 10.83
CA ILE A 60 -3.07 7.29 12.21
C ILE A 60 -4.01 6.13 12.59
N SER A 61 -4.94 5.76 11.70
CA SER A 61 -6.00 4.79 11.99
C SER A 61 -5.49 3.34 12.02
N VAL A 62 -4.51 2.99 11.18
CA VAL A 62 -4.06 1.61 11.00
C VAL A 62 -2.70 1.38 11.65
N ARG A 63 -2.73 1.12 12.98
CA ARG A 63 -1.50 0.88 13.78
C ARG A 63 -0.59 -0.19 13.20
N ARG A 64 -1.16 -1.22 12.56
CA ARG A 64 -0.41 -2.34 11.97
C ARG A 64 0.65 -1.81 10.99
N ASP A 65 0.31 -0.88 10.10
CA ASP A 65 1.16 -0.46 8.98
C ASP A 65 1.55 1.03 9.04
N ARG A 66 1.47 1.62 10.25
CA ARG A 66 1.63 3.07 10.46
C ARG A 66 2.91 3.65 9.86
N LEU A 67 4.04 2.95 9.97
CA LEU A 67 5.33 3.45 9.48
C LEU A 67 5.32 3.58 7.97
N ALA A 68 4.86 2.54 7.27
CA ALA A 68 4.80 2.55 5.82
C ALA A 68 3.82 3.63 5.32
N TRP A 69 2.65 3.76 5.96
CA TRP A 69 1.68 4.80 5.62
C TRP A 69 2.15 6.21 5.96
N SER A 70 2.96 6.39 7.02
CA SER A 70 3.54 7.70 7.36
C SER A 70 4.56 8.13 6.32
N VAL A 71 5.42 7.21 5.87
CA VAL A 71 6.39 7.47 4.80
C VAL A 71 5.69 7.79 3.48
N ILE A 72 4.64 7.04 3.12
CA ILE A 72 3.82 7.34 1.92
C ILE A 72 3.14 8.70 2.03
N ALA A 73 2.55 9.02 3.18
CA ALA A 73 1.90 10.32 3.40
C ALA A 73 2.90 11.47 3.31
N PHE A 74 4.09 11.32 3.89
CA PHE A 74 5.17 12.30 3.77
C PHE A 74 5.62 12.47 2.33
N SER A 75 5.77 11.37 1.58
CA SER A 75 6.07 11.40 0.16
C SER A 75 5.06 12.24 -0.61
N LEU A 76 3.77 11.94 -0.45
CA LEU A 76 2.68 12.67 -1.11
C LEU A 76 2.67 14.15 -0.70
N ALA A 77 3.01 14.46 0.56
CA ALA A 77 3.15 15.83 1.02
C ALA A 77 4.31 16.58 0.33
N CYS A 78 5.43 15.92 0.06
CA CYS A 78 6.51 16.50 -0.75
C CYS A 78 6.02 16.84 -2.16
N SER A 79 5.29 15.93 -2.81
CA SER A 79 4.70 16.20 -4.13
C SER A 79 3.69 17.34 -4.07
N ALA A 80 2.76 17.34 -3.09
CA ALA A 80 1.77 18.40 -2.92
C ALA A 80 2.43 19.77 -2.70
N PHE A 81 3.47 19.82 -1.88
CA PHE A 81 4.24 21.03 -1.65
C PHE A 81 4.92 21.52 -2.93
N ALA A 82 5.49 20.62 -3.73
CA ALA A 82 6.12 20.97 -5.00
C ALA A 82 5.11 21.61 -5.98
N GLU A 83 3.95 20.98 -6.17
CA GLU A 83 2.88 21.47 -7.05
C GLU A 83 2.40 22.86 -6.61
N ILE A 84 2.09 23.02 -5.31
CA ILE A 84 1.59 24.29 -4.77
C ILE A 84 2.67 25.38 -4.86
N TYR A 85 3.93 25.05 -4.59
CA TYR A 85 5.04 26.00 -4.69
C TYR A 85 5.24 26.46 -6.14
N TYR A 86 5.26 25.53 -7.08
CA TYR A 86 5.48 25.84 -8.50
C TYR A 86 4.40 26.77 -9.03
N GLU A 87 3.14 26.46 -8.72
CA GLU A 87 1.99 27.23 -9.16
C GLU A 87 1.88 28.61 -8.47
N ALA A 88 2.26 28.70 -7.19
CA ALA A 88 2.13 29.95 -6.43
C ALA A 88 3.27 30.95 -6.69
N PHE A 89 4.47 30.45 -7.00
CA PHE A 89 5.68 31.28 -7.07
C PHE A 89 6.29 31.38 -8.47
N GLU A 90 5.84 30.56 -9.43
CA GLU A 90 6.28 30.58 -10.83
C GLU A 90 7.80 30.85 -10.97
N PRO A 91 8.66 29.98 -10.42
CA PRO A 91 10.09 30.26 -10.29
C PRO A 91 10.76 30.49 -11.65
N GLU A 92 11.46 31.62 -11.77
CA GLU A 92 12.14 32.03 -13.01
C GLU A 92 13.44 31.24 -13.28
N ALA A 93 13.99 30.57 -12.27
CA ALA A 93 15.26 29.85 -12.34
C ALA A 93 15.15 28.41 -11.83
N TYR A 94 15.83 27.50 -12.54
CA TYR A 94 15.89 26.07 -12.23
C TYR A 94 17.33 25.64 -11.90
N PRO A 95 17.54 24.71 -10.95
CA PRO A 95 16.53 24.03 -10.14
C PRO A 95 15.94 24.92 -9.02
N SER A 96 14.65 24.78 -8.81
CA SER A 96 13.87 25.41 -7.75
C SER A 96 13.65 24.48 -6.55
N ILE A 97 13.04 25.01 -5.49
CA ILE A 97 12.63 24.22 -4.32
C ILE A 97 11.60 23.14 -4.69
N ALA A 98 10.74 23.39 -5.70
CA ALA A 98 9.78 22.40 -6.17
C ALA A 98 10.47 21.18 -6.81
N ASP A 99 11.56 21.39 -7.57
CA ASP A 99 12.31 20.30 -8.20
C ASP A 99 12.89 19.34 -7.16
N VAL A 100 13.43 19.89 -6.06
CA VAL A 100 13.95 19.09 -4.94
C VAL A 100 12.82 18.26 -4.31
N ALA A 101 11.64 18.86 -4.13
CA ALA A 101 10.50 18.19 -3.51
C ALA A 101 9.88 17.11 -4.41
N TRP A 102 9.78 17.34 -5.73
CA TRP A 102 9.38 16.32 -6.71
C TRP A 102 10.40 15.17 -6.77
N LEU A 103 11.70 15.47 -6.77
CA LEU A 103 12.72 14.42 -6.75
C LEU A 103 12.71 13.61 -5.46
N ALA A 104 12.49 14.26 -4.31
CA ALA A 104 12.40 13.60 -3.01
C ALA A 104 11.18 12.68 -2.91
N PHE A 105 10.08 12.98 -3.59
CA PHE A 105 8.89 12.14 -3.64
C PHE A 105 9.20 10.70 -4.09
N TYR A 106 9.98 10.50 -5.15
CA TYR A 106 10.21 9.15 -5.69
C TYR A 106 10.90 8.16 -4.71
N PRO A 107 12.09 8.46 -4.13
CA PRO A 107 12.75 7.54 -3.22
C PRO A 107 11.95 7.34 -1.94
N VAL A 108 11.30 8.39 -1.42
CA VAL A 108 10.48 8.29 -0.20
C VAL A 108 9.26 7.38 -0.46
N LEU A 109 8.56 7.55 -1.57
CA LEU A 109 7.45 6.68 -1.96
C LEU A 109 7.93 5.22 -2.06
N TYR A 110 9.07 4.99 -2.71
CA TYR A 110 9.61 3.66 -2.89
C TYR A 110 9.89 2.97 -1.55
N VAL A 111 10.49 3.68 -0.59
CA VAL A 111 10.69 3.17 0.77
C VAL A 111 9.35 2.77 1.41
N GLY A 112 8.34 3.65 1.32
CA GLY A 112 6.99 3.37 1.82
C GLY A 112 6.38 2.10 1.20
N MET A 113 6.52 1.93 -0.12
CA MET A 113 6.05 0.76 -0.85
C MET A 113 6.79 -0.52 -0.44
N VAL A 114 8.12 -0.47 -0.34
CA VAL A 114 8.95 -1.61 0.10
C VAL A 114 8.57 -2.07 1.50
N LEU A 115 8.29 -1.14 2.43
CA LEU A 115 7.85 -1.48 3.79
C LEU A 115 6.52 -2.24 3.79
N LEU A 116 5.55 -1.83 2.97
CA LEU A 116 4.27 -2.54 2.82
C LEU A 116 4.47 -3.93 2.22
N VAL A 117 5.22 -4.01 1.11
CA VAL A 117 5.45 -5.25 0.38
C VAL A 117 6.19 -6.25 1.25
N ARG A 118 7.28 -5.85 1.89
CA ARG A 118 8.09 -6.70 2.78
C ARG A 118 7.24 -7.35 3.85
N LYS A 119 6.34 -6.59 4.48
CA LYS A 119 5.49 -7.11 5.54
C LYS A 119 4.50 -8.16 5.04
N ARG A 120 3.86 -7.89 3.90
CA ARG A 120 2.92 -8.83 3.26
C ARG A 120 3.64 -10.09 2.80
N ALA A 121 4.81 -9.95 2.19
CA ALA A 121 5.65 -11.05 1.74
C ALA A 121 6.01 -12.00 2.89
N ARG A 122 6.48 -11.49 4.04
CA ARG A 122 6.76 -12.33 5.23
C ARG A 122 5.54 -13.07 5.78
N SER A 123 4.34 -12.52 5.57
CA SER A 123 3.10 -13.16 6.02
C SER A 123 2.74 -14.35 5.13
N ILE A 124 2.83 -14.17 3.81
CA ILE A 124 2.53 -15.23 2.82
C ILE A 124 3.62 -16.31 2.83
N ALA A 125 4.88 -15.91 3.00
CA ALA A 125 6.03 -16.80 3.01
C ALA A 125 5.96 -17.88 4.10
N ALA A 126 5.33 -17.60 5.25
CA ALA A 126 5.16 -18.60 6.30
C ALA A 126 4.26 -19.76 5.85
N CYS A 127 3.13 -19.45 5.21
CA CYS A 127 2.22 -20.45 4.68
C CYS A 127 2.85 -21.22 3.51
N ASP A 128 3.53 -20.51 2.61
CA ASP A 128 4.22 -21.14 1.47
C ASP A 128 5.33 -22.09 1.95
N ALA A 129 6.12 -21.68 2.94
CA ALA A 129 7.15 -22.51 3.55
C ALA A 129 6.57 -23.74 4.27
N TYR A 130 5.46 -23.59 4.99
CA TYR A 130 4.75 -24.73 5.61
C TYR A 130 4.34 -25.77 4.57
N ILE A 131 3.59 -25.34 3.55
CA ILE A 131 3.12 -26.20 2.46
C ILE A 131 4.33 -26.84 1.76
N ALA A 132 5.41 -26.08 1.56
CA ALA A 132 6.61 -26.59 0.94
C ALA A 132 7.32 -27.68 1.74
N MET A 133 7.20 -27.68 3.07
CA MET A 133 7.79 -28.70 3.94
C MET A 133 6.91 -29.95 4.07
N THR A 134 5.59 -29.78 4.11
CA THR A 134 4.64 -30.89 4.35
C THR A 134 4.10 -31.53 3.07
N SER A 135 4.26 -30.89 1.91
CA SER A 135 3.90 -31.49 0.61
C SER A 135 4.95 -32.47 0.11
N SER A 136 4.51 -33.52 -0.59
CA SER A 136 5.37 -34.41 -1.35
C SER A 136 5.95 -33.69 -2.58
N ARG A 137 7.27 -33.78 -2.76
CA ARG A 137 8.00 -33.17 -3.89
C ARG A 137 8.99 -34.19 -4.47
N PRO A 138 9.33 -34.12 -5.77
CA PRO A 138 10.33 -35.01 -6.35
C PRO A 138 11.62 -35.00 -5.51
N PHE A 139 12.12 -36.17 -5.14
CA PHE A 139 13.36 -36.37 -4.39
C PHE A 139 13.38 -35.84 -2.93
N ARG A 140 12.22 -35.48 -2.35
CA ARG A 140 12.14 -35.09 -0.93
C ARG A 140 10.88 -35.66 -0.28
N LEU A 141 11.06 -36.38 0.83
CA LEU A 141 9.96 -36.82 1.67
C LEU A 141 9.37 -35.62 2.44
N PRO A 142 8.04 -35.57 2.60
CA PRO A 142 7.39 -34.54 3.40
C PRO A 142 7.85 -34.62 4.85
N ARG A 143 8.02 -33.47 5.49
CA ARG A 143 8.25 -33.36 6.94
C ARG A 143 6.93 -33.54 7.70
N SER A 144 7.02 -33.98 8.95
CA SER A 144 5.88 -33.96 9.85
C SER A 144 5.42 -32.51 10.09
N SER A 145 4.14 -32.33 10.43
CA SER A 145 3.60 -31.03 10.78
C SER A 145 4.36 -30.41 11.95
N GLU A 146 4.73 -31.20 12.96
CA GLU A 146 5.50 -30.71 14.11
C GLU A 146 6.89 -30.22 13.71
N ASP A 147 7.63 -30.97 12.88
CA ASP A 147 8.95 -30.57 12.41
C ASP A 147 8.88 -29.30 11.54
N ALA A 148 7.84 -29.18 10.71
CA ALA A 148 7.61 -28.00 9.89
C ALA A 148 7.29 -26.76 10.75
N LEU A 149 6.45 -26.92 11.78
CA LEU A 149 6.11 -25.83 12.71
C LEU A 149 7.33 -25.41 13.54
N ALA A 150 8.12 -26.36 14.05
CA ALA A 150 9.34 -26.06 14.79
C ALA A 150 10.34 -25.23 13.97
N GLU A 151 10.47 -25.53 12.68
CA GLU A 151 11.33 -24.75 11.77
C GLU A 151 10.78 -23.33 11.52
N LEU A 152 9.47 -23.17 11.37
CA LEU A 152 8.85 -21.85 11.23
C LEU A 152 8.98 -21.01 12.50
N GLU A 153 8.80 -21.62 13.68
CA GLU A 153 8.98 -20.97 14.98
C GLU A 153 10.43 -20.53 15.18
N ARG A 154 11.41 -21.37 14.78
CA ARG A 154 12.84 -21.03 14.80
C ARG A 154 13.17 -19.82 13.91
N ALA A 155 12.51 -19.68 12.78
CA ALA A 155 12.71 -18.58 11.82
C ALA A 155 11.76 -17.38 12.04
N ALA A 156 10.90 -17.42 13.07
CA ALA A 156 9.96 -16.36 13.38
C ALA A 156 10.70 -15.07 13.79
N GLY A 157 10.22 -13.92 13.29
CA GLY A 157 10.78 -12.60 13.61
C GLY A 157 11.88 -12.15 12.65
N THR A 158 12.57 -13.09 12.00
CA THR A 158 13.55 -12.80 10.95
C THR A 158 12.93 -12.97 9.56
N GLN A 159 12.69 -14.21 9.14
CA GLN A 159 12.13 -14.55 7.83
C GLN A 159 10.60 -14.44 7.81
N PHE A 160 9.95 -14.84 8.90
CA PHE A 160 8.49 -14.90 9.00
C PHE A 160 7.94 -13.89 10.00
N ASP A 161 6.68 -13.50 9.81
CA ASP A 161 5.95 -12.70 10.80
C ASP A 161 5.57 -13.58 12.01
N PRO A 162 6.05 -13.29 13.24
CA PRO A 162 5.80 -14.13 14.41
C PRO A 162 4.32 -14.34 14.71
N ASN A 163 3.47 -13.33 14.45
CA ASN A 163 2.05 -13.46 14.69
C ASN A 163 1.41 -14.43 13.71
N VAL A 164 1.89 -14.45 12.46
CA VAL A 164 1.39 -15.37 11.44
C VAL A 164 1.83 -16.79 11.77
N VAL A 165 3.09 -17.00 12.16
CA VAL A 165 3.58 -18.32 12.59
C VAL A 165 2.77 -18.86 13.77
N ARG A 166 2.54 -18.02 14.80
CA ARG A 166 1.73 -18.40 15.97
C ARG A 166 0.30 -18.83 15.60
N VAL A 167 -0.37 -18.04 14.75
CA VAL A 167 -1.74 -18.34 14.33
C VAL A 167 -1.77 -19.60 13.45
N LEU A 168 -0.79 -19.75 12.54
CA LEU A 168 -0.68 -20.93 11.70
C LEU A 168 -0.47 -22.20 12.55
N ALA A 169 0.46 -22.17 13.50
CA ALA A 169 0.75 -23.30 14.39
C ALA A 169 -0.48 -23.72 15.21
N ALA A 170 -1.23 -22.76 15.76
CA ALA A 170 -2.46 -23.05 16.49
C ALA A 170 -3.49 -23.76 15.60
N ASN A 171 -3.80 -23.20 14.42
CA ASN A 171 -4.80 -23.80 13.52
C ASN A 171 -4.39 -25.17 12.98
N VAL A 172 -3.09 -25.41 12.76
CA VAL A 172 -2.60 -26.72 12.31
C VAL A 172 -2.77 -27.76 13.41
N ARG A 173 -2.36 -27.44 14.66
CA ARG A 173 -2.48 -28.38 15.79
C ARG A 173 -3.94 -28.69 16.10
N ASP A 174 -4.82 -27.68 16.14
CA ASP A 174 -6.26 -27.86 16.32
C ASP A 174 -6.86 -28.77 15.23
N GLY A 175 -6.39 -28.64 13.98
CA GLY A 175 -6.81 -29.48 12.86
C GLY A 175 -6.35 -30.93 12.99
N GLN A 176 -5.14 -31.17 13.50
CA GLN A 176 -4.62 -32.53 13.73
C GLN A 176 -5.37 -33.22 14.88
N GLU A 177 -5.63 -32.53 15.98
CA GLU A 177 -6.41 -33.08 17.10
C GLU A 177 -7.82 -33.49 16.68
N ALA A 178 -8.45 -32.74 15.77
CA ALA A 178 -9.75 -33.09 15.22
C ALA A 178 -9.71 -34.30 14.28
N GLU A 179 -8.61 -34.50 13.53
CA GLU A 179 -8.41 -35.64 12.65
C GLU A 179 -8.09 -36.92 13.45
N ASP A 180 -7.27 -36.80 14.50
CA ASP A 180 -6.91 -37.91 15.40
C ASP A 180 -8.10 -38.39 16.27
N ALA A 181 -9.09 -37.52 16.49
CA ALA A 181 -10.30 -37.84 17.26
C ALA A 181 -11.45 -38.45 16.42
N ALA A 182 -11.30 -38.52 15.09
CA ALA A 182 -12.31 -39.01 14.15
C ALA A 182 -12.08 -40.48 13.74
#